data_AF-A0A3L7JS29-F1
#
_entry.id   AF-A0A3L7JS29-F1
#
_cell.length_a   1.000
_cell.length_b   1.000
_cell.length_c   1.000
_cell.angle_alpha   90.00
_cell.angle_beta   90.00
_cell.angle_gamma   90.00
#
_symmetry.space_group_name_H-M   'P 1'
#
loop_
_entity.id
_entity.type
_entity.pdbx_description
1 polymer ?
#
loop_
_entity_poly.entity_id
_entity_poly.type
_entity_poly.pdbx_seq_one_letter_code
_entity_poly.pdbx_strand_id
1 'polypeptide(L)'
;MKKFGSILGGIALVIIILASISTIMSHVKFYSFEHNKKVTTETKVVNADELWHIIFPQSILAEKLDNSTKYSLIVKEMRKNFNELFDELNMIINSPDVKVKITYPITTYKDKDQTIRFVSGKAEILEVNENGQWKDFNGTWRDLYNSLNKR
;
A
#
# COMPACT_ATOMS: atom_id res chain seq x y z
N MET A 1 10.98 -27.10 50.40
CA MET A 1 11.26 -25.83 49.69
C MET A 1 11.57 -26.00 48.18
N LYS A 2 12.18 -27.10 47.71
CA LYS A 2 12.49 -27.30 46.27
C LYS A 2 11.29 -27.23 45.30
N LYS A 3 10.10 -27.68 45.72
CA LYS A 3 8.86 -27.68 44.89
C LYS A 3 8.29 -26.28 44.63
N PHE A 4 8.49 -25.33 45.54
CA PHE A 4 8.00 -23.94 45.36
C PHE A 4 8.87 -23.16 44.37
N GLY A 5 10.19 -23.38 44.37
CA GLY A 5 11.10 -22.78 43.39
C GLY A 5 10.85 -23.25 41.95
N SER A 6 10.48 -24.52 41.74
CA SER A 6 10.12 -25.05 40.42
C SER A 6 8.76 -24.53 39.91
N ILE A 7 7.79 -24.32 40.81
CA ILE A 7 6.48 -23.75 40.45
C ILE A 7 6.63 -22.26 40.10
N LEU A 8 7.35 -21.49 40.90
CA LEU A 8 7.66 -20.08 40.62
C LEU A 8 8.46 -19.91 39.33
N GLY A 9 9.44 -20.79 39.08
CA GLY A 9 10.19 -20.81 37.82
C GLY A 9 9.31 -21.11 36.61
N GLY A 10 8.41 -22.10 36.71
CA GLY A 10 7.45 -22.42 35.65
C GLY A 10 6.49 -21.27 35.35
N ILE A 11 5.96 -20.60 36.38
CA ILE A 11 5.08 -19.44 36.23
C ILE A 11 5.82 -18.26 35.57
N ALA A 12 7.06 -17.99 35.99
CA ALA A 12 7.87 -16.93 35.40
C ALA A 12 8.10 -17.18 33.89
N LEU A 13 8.34 -18.43 33.50
CA LEU A 13 8.54 -18.82 32.11
C LEU A 13 7.26 -18.65 31.26
N VAL A 14 6.10 -19.00 31.82
CA VAL A 14 4.79 -18.74 31.19
C VAL A 14 4.52 -17.25 31.02
N ILE A 15 4.84 -16.43 32.02
CA ILE A 15 4.67 -14.96 31.95
C ILE A 15 5.55 -14.36 30.85
N ILE A 16 6.80 -14.80 30.72
CA ILE A 16 7.73 -14.33 29.68
C ILE A 16 7.21 -14.70 28.28
N ILE A 17 6.68 -15.92 28.11
CA ILE A 17 6.09 -16.35 26.84
C ILE A 17 4.84 -15.50 26.53
N LEU A 18 3.92 -15.34 27.49
CA LEU A 18 2.72 -14.53 27.33
C LEU A 18 3.05 -13.06 26.99
N ALA A 19 4.07 -12.49 27.65
CA ALA A 19 4.53 -11.14 27.36
C ALA A 19 5.09 -10.96 25.94
N SER A 20 5.55 -12.05 25.32
CA SER A 20 6.16 -12.05 23.98
C SER A 20 5.19 -12.47 22.85
N ILE A 21 3.97 -12.92 23.17
CA ILE A 21 3.00 -13.41 22.17
C ILE A 21 2.68 -12.36 21.11
N SER A 22 2.58 -11.08 21.49
CA SER A 22 2.29 -9.99 20.54
C SER A 22 3.40 -9.84 19.49
N THR A 23 4.66 -9.93 19.92
CA THR A 23 5.85 -9.86 19.06
C THR A 23 5.96 -11.08 18.15
N ILE A 24 5.68 -12.28 18.66
CA ILE A 24 5.67 -13.51 17.83
C ILE A 24 4.58 -13.40 16.76
N MET A 25 3.39 -12.95 17.14
CA MET A 25 2.26 -12.80 16.22
C MET A 25 2.53 -11.75 15.13
N SER A 26 3.22 -10.64 15.45
CA SER A 26 3.59 -9.64 14.45
C SER A 26 4.60 -10.18 13.44
N HIS A 27 5.59 -10.95 13.89
CA HIS A 27 6.55 -11.61 12.99
C HIS A 27 5.89 -12.64 12.07
N VAL A 28 4.98 -13.47 12.58
CA VAL A 28 4.24 -14.44 11.76
C VAL A 28 3.39 -13.73 10.70
N LYS A 29 2.71 -12.65 11.06
CA LYS A 29 1.93 -11.82 10.12
C LYS A 29 2.81 -11.23 9.04
N PHE A 30 3.95 -10.65 9.42
CA PHE A 30 4.89 -10.04 8.48
C PHE A 30 5.49 -11.08 7.53
N TYR A 31 5.92 -12.23 8.06
CA TYR A 31 6.44 -13.33 7.24
C TYR A 31 5.39 -13.83 6.23
N SER A 32 4.15 -14.08 6.68
CA SER A 32 3.06 -14.47 5.79
C SER A 32 2.79 -13.42 4.73
N PHE A 33 2.87 -12.14 5.08
CA PHE A 33 2.70 -11.04 4.14
C PHE A 33 3.77 -11.07 3.03
N GLU A 34 5.04 -11.02 3.41
CA GLU A 34 6.16 -10.97 2.45
C GLU A 34 6.25 -12.23 1.59
N HIS A 35 6.03 -13.42 2.17
CA HIS A 35 6.15 -14.67 1.43
C HIS A 35 5.06 -14.86 0.37
N ASN A 36 3.86 -14.34 0.63
CA ASN A 36 2.71 -14.47 -0.28
C ASN A 36 2.51 -13.24 -1.18
N LYS A 37 3.35 -12.22 -1.02
CA LYS A 37 3.35 -10.99 -1.81
C LYS A 37 4.07 -11.21 -3.13
N LYS A 38 3.43 -10.84 -4.23
CA LYS A 38 4.06 -10.64 -5.53
C LYS A 38 3.82 -9.21 -5.98
N VAL A 39 4.90 -8.50 -6.29
CA VAL A 39 4.83 -7.15 -6.86
C VAL A 39 5.05 -7.24 -8.37
N THR A 40 4.16 -6.62 -9.13
CA THR A 40 4.31 -6.39 -10.56
C THR A 40 4.18 -4.91 -10.84
N THR A 41 4.62 -4.45 -12.01
CA THR A 41 4.43 -3.06 -12.45
C THR A 41 3.41 -3.02 -13.57
N GLU A 42 2.52 -2.03 -13.53
CA GLU A 42 1.62 -1.70 -14.63
C GLU A 42 1.93 -0.30 -15.13
N THR A 43 1.83 -0.10 -16.45
CA THR A 43 2.00 1.20 -17.09
C THR A 43 0.69 1.57 -17.75
N LYS A 44 0.18 2.76 -17.47
CA LYS A 44 -1.11 3.22 -17.98
C LYS A 44 -1.11 4.72 -18.24
N VAL A 45 -1.78 5.12 -19.31
CA VAL A 45 -2.15 6.52 -19.52
C VAL A 45 -3.39 6.80 -18.68
N VAL A 46 -3.34 7.85 -17.87
CA VAL A 46 -4.42 8.24 -16.97
C VAL A 46 -4.70 9.74 -17.06
N ASN A 47 -5.98 10.09 -16.99
CA ASN A 47 -6.46 11.38 -16.49
C ASN A 47 -6.95 11.25 -15.03
N ALA A 48 -7.55 12.31 -14.47
CA ALA A 48 -8.09 12.29 -13.11
C ALA A 48 -9.13 11.17 -12.91
N ASP A 49 -10.08 11.00 -13.83
CA ASP A 49 -11.13 9.97 -13.73
C ASP A 49 -10.53 8.56 -13.75
N GLU A 50 -9.58 8.30 -14.65
CA GLU A 50 -8.91 7.01 -14.77
C GLU A 50 -8.07 6.71 -13.52
N LEU A 51 -7.40 7.71 -12.95
CA LEU A 51 -6.65 7.57 -11.72
C LEU A 51 -7.59 7.31 -10.53
N TRP A 52 -8.75 7.99 -10.45
CA TRP A 52 -9.78 7.68 -9.45
C TRP A 52 -10.28 6.24 -9.54
N HIS A 53 -10.51 5.72 -10.75
CA HIS A 53 -10.90 4.32 -10.94
C HIS A 53 -9.83 3.30 -10.50
N ILE A 54 -8.56 3.70 -10.47
CA ILE A 54 -7.46 2.88 -9.94
C ILE A 54 -7.45 2.94 -8.40
N ILE A 55 -7.64 4.13 -7.82
CA ILE A 55 -7.47 4.40 -6.38
C ILE A 55 -8.72 4.06 -5.56
N PHE A 56 -9.92 4.27 -6.09
CA PHE A 56 -11.13 4.12 -5.28
C PHE A 56 -11.42 2.66 -4.86
N PRO A 57 -11.26 1.64 -5.73
CA PRO A 57 -11.58 0.25 -5.34
C PRO A 57 -10.77 -0.28 -4.16
N GLN A 58 -9.54 0.20 -3.96
CA GLN A 58 -8.70 -0.23 -2.82
C GLN A 58 -9.18 0.30 -1.47
N SER A 59 -9.90 1.45 -1.42
CA SER A 59 -10.48 1.92 -0.15
C SER A 59 -11.63 1.02 0.31
N ILE A 60 -12.51 0.63 -0.62
CA ILE A 60 -13.60 -0.32 -0.39
C ILE A 60 -13.03 -1.68 0.06
N LEU A 61 -11.96 -2.14 -0.59
CA LEU A 61 -11.31 -3.39 -0.23
C LEU A 61 -10.67 -3.32 1.16
N ALA A 62 -10.03 -2.21 1.50
CA ALA A 62 -9.47 -1.98 2.82
C ALA A 62 -10.55 -2.00 3.91
N GLU A 63 -11.71 -1.37 3.67
CA GLU A 63 -12.86 -1.38 4.59
C GLU A 63 -13.40 -2.80 4.81
N LYS A 64 -13.59 -3.58 3.74
CA LYS A 64 -14.03 -4.99 3.83
C LYS A 64 -13.09 -5.86 4.66
N LEU A 65 -11.80 -5.52 4.68
CA LEU A 65 -10.76 -6.30 5.36
C LEU A 65 -10.38 -5.73 6.73
N ASP A 66 -10.92 -4.59 7.16
CA ASP A 66 -10.45 -3.84 8.33
C ASP A 66 -10.57 -4.62 9.64
N ASN A 67 -11.63 -5.40 9.78
CA ASN A 67 -11.87 -6.25 10.96
C ASN A 67 -11.01 -7.53 10.98
N SER A 68 -10.24 -7.80 9.93
CA SER A 68 -9.40 -9.00 9.84
C SER A 68 -8.03 -8.79 10.47
N THR A 69 -7.81 -9.46 11.60
CA THR A 69 -6.48 -9.52 12.24
C THR A 69 -5.43 -10.10 11.30
N LYS A 70 -5.82 -11.02 10.40
CA LYS A 70 -4.98 -11.68 9.40
C LYS A 70 -4.52 -10.71 8.31
N TYR A 71 -5.39 -9.81 7.85
CA TYR A 71 -5.09 -8.87 6.76
C TYR A 71 -4.72 -7.47 7.23
N SER A 72 -4.56 -7.26 8.54
CA SER A 72 -4.21 -5.96 9.15
C SER A 72 -3.02 -5.24 8.50
N LEU A 73 -1.95 -5.96 8.12
CA LEU A 73 -0.81 -5.36 7.41
C LEU A 73 -1.16 -4.91 5.98
N ILE A 74 -1.99 -5.69 5.29
CA ILE A 74 -2.45 -5.40 3.92
C ILE A 74 -3.33 -4.15 3.94
N VAL A 75 -4.28 -4.09 4.87
CA VAL A 75 -5.17 -2.93 5.07
C VAL A 75 -4.36 -1.68 5.36
N LYS A 76 -3.34 -1.79 6.23
CA LYS A 76 -2.44 -0.68 6.56
C LYS A 76 -1.70 -0.17 5.31
N GLU A 77 -1.16 -1.07 4.48
CA GLU A 77 -0.46 -0.71 3.24
C GLU A 77 -1.42 -0.07 2.23
N MET A 78 -2.61 -0.65 2.01
CA MET A 78 -3.65 -0.09 1.15
C MET A 78 -4.05 1.33 1.55
N ARG A 79 -4.33 1.57 2.84
CA ARG A 79 -4.73 2.90 3.33
C ARG A 79 -3.61 3.92 3.14
N LYS A 80 -2.37 3.54 3.43
CA LYS A 80 -1.22 4.40 3.21
C LYS A 80 -1.11 4.80 1.73
N ASN A 81 -1.17 3.83 0.82
CA ASN A 81 -1.03 4.11 -0.61
C ASN A 81 -2.25 4.83 -1.18
N PHE A 82 -3.45 4.58 -0.66
CA PHE A 82 -4.64 5.35 -1.01
C PHE A 82 -4.44 6.82 -0.70
N ASN A 83 -3.95 7.16 0.50
CA ASN A 83 -3.71 8.55 0.86
C ASN A 83 -2.65 9.19 -0.04
N GLU A 84 -1.54 8.49 -0.32
CA GLU A 84 -0.49 8.99 -1.22
C GLU A 84 -1.02 9.25 -2.63
N LEU A 85 -1.76 8.30 -3.22
CA LEU A 85 -2.33 8.46 -4.57
C LEU A 85 -3.49 9.46 -4.61
N PHE A 86 -4.23 9.64 -3.52
CA PHE A 86 -5.31 10.63 -3.43
C PHE A 86 -4.76 12.06 -3.49
N ASP A 87 -3.62 12.31 -2.86
CA ASP A 87 -2.91 13.59 -2.99
C ASP A 87 -2.48 13.85 -4.45
N GLU A 88 -1.99 12.80 -5.13
CA GLU A 88 -1.61 12.87 -6.56
C GLU A 88 -2.82 13.15 -7.46
N LEU A 89 -3.97 12.52 -7.19
CA LEU A 89 -5.22 12.76 -7.89
C LEU A 89 -5.70 14.20 -7.75
N ASN A 90 -5.66 14.76 -6.53
CA ASN A 90 -6.06 16.14 -6.28
C ASN A 90 -5.26 17.13 -7.13
N MET A 91 -4.01 16.79 -7.47
CA MET A 91 -3.18 17.62 -8.33
C MET A 91 -3.66 17.59 -9.80
N ILE A 92 -4.00 16.42 -10.34
CA ILE A 92 -4.51 16.31 -11.73
C ILE A 92 -5.90 16.92 -11.87
N ILE A 93 -6.75 16.81 -10.85
CA ILE A 93 -8.10 17.41 -10.87
C ILE A 93 -8.01 18.92 -11.12
N ASN A 94 -6.97 19.58 -10.61
CA ASN A 94 -6.73 21.02 -10.82
C ASN A 94 -6.11 21.34 -12.21
N SER A 95 -5.89 20.35 -13.06
CA SER A 95 -5.33 20.48 -14.41
C SER A 95 -6.02 19.49 -15.36
N PRO A 96 -7.32 19.69 -15.66
CA PRO A 96 -8.17 18.69 -16.34
C PRO A 96 -7.71 18.32 -17.75
N ASP A 97 -6.92 19.19 -18.40
CA ASP A 97 -6.37 18.94 -19.74
C ASP A 97 -5.08 18.11 -19.73
N VAL A 98 -4.52 17.82 -18.54
CA VAL A 98 -3.30 17.03 -18.38
C VAL A 98 -3.65 15.54 -18.36
N LYS A 99 -3.00 14.79 -19.25
CA LYS A 99 -2.93 13.32 -19.15
C LYS A 99 -1.51 12.92 -18.85
N VAL A 100 -1.32 11.85 -18.09
CA VAL A 100 0.01 11.36 -17.77
C VAL A 100 0.10 9.87 -18.07
N LYS A 101 1.26 9.43 -18.52
CA LYS A 101 1.61 8.02 -18.59
C LYS A 101 2.36 7.68 -17.33
N ILE A 102 1.75 6.86 -16.48
CA ILE A 102 2.31 6.48 -15.19
C ILE A 102 2.70 5.02 -15.19
N THR A 103 3.72 4.69 -14.43
CA THR A 103 4.03 3.34 -14.01
C THR A 103 3.82 3.23 -12.52
N TYR A 104 3.05 2.23 -12.08
CA TYR A 104 2.76 2.02 -10.68
C TYR A 104 2.89 0.54 -10.29
N PRO A 105 3.36 0.23 -9.07
CA PRO A 105 3.46 -1.13 -8.62
C PRO A 105 2.08 -1.64 -8.16
N ILE A 106 1.81 -2.90 -8.45
CA ILE A 106 0.64 -3.64 -7.98
C ILE A 106 1.13 -4.79 -7.14
N THR A 107 0.67 -4.81 -5.90
CA THR A 107 0.83 -5.96 -5.03
C THR A 107 -0.32 -6.92 -5.22
N THR A 108 0.00 -8.16 -5.53
CA THR A 108 -0.90 -9.30 -5.43
C THR A 108 -0.50 -10.14 -4.23
N TYR A 109 -1.40 -10.25 -3.26
CA TYR A 109 -1.28 -11.15 -2.13
C TYR A 109 -2.17 -12.37 -2.36
N LYS A 110 -1.58 -13.56 -2.42
CA LYS A 110 -2.30 -14.81 -2.60
C LYS A 110 -2.35 -15.59 -1.32
N ASP A 111 -3.55 -15.89 -0.88
CA ASP A 111 -3.78 -16.79 0.24
C ASP A 111 -4.89 -17.78 -0.14
N LYS A 112 -5.01 -18.86 0.63
CA LYS A 112 -5.90 -19.99 0.31
C LYS A 112 -7.35 -19.56 0.07
N ASP A 113 -7.78 -18.52 0.78
CA ASP A 113 -9.17 -18.06 0.79
C ASP A 113 -9.45 -16.97 -0.25
N GLN A 114 -8.43 -16.21 -0.67
CA GLN A 114 -8.61 -15.08 -1.57
C GLN A 114 -7.31 -14.58 -2.22
N THR A 115 -7.47 -13.96 -3.38
CA THR A 115 -6.43 -13.13 -4.01
C THR A 115 -6.77 -11.67 -3.80
N ILE A 116 -5.87 -10.93 -3.15
CA ILE A 116 -6.01 -9.51 -2.88
C ILE A 116 -5.05 -8.76 -3.78
N ARG A 117 -5.55 -7.80 -4.56
CA ARG A 117 -4.73 -7.03 -5.51
C ARG A 117 -4.98 -5.55 -5.31
N PHE A 118 -3.91 -4.77 -5.15
CA PHE A 118 -3.99 -3.34 -4.85
C PHE A 118 -2.73 -2.60 -5.33
N VAL A 119 -2.85 -1.29 -5.53
CA VAL A 119 -1.69 -0.46 -5.86
C VAL A 119 -0.80 -0.33 -4.63
N SER A 120 0.47 -0.61 -4.81
CA SER A 120 1.47 -0.60 -3.74
C SER A 120 2.58 0.37 -4.06
N GLY A 121 3.00 1.19 -3.10
CA GLY A 121 4.10 2.14 -3.32
C GLY A 121 3.70 3.31 -4.22
N LYS A 122 4.72 4.02 -4.72
CA LYS A 122 4.55 5.28 -5.46
C LYS A 122 4.45 5.05 -6.95
N ALA A 123 3.61 5.83 -7.60
CA ALA A 123 3.58 5.91 -9.05
C ALA A 123 4.68 6.86 -9.56
N GLU A 124 5.27 6.52 -10.68
CA GLU A 124 6.22 7.35 -11.43
C GLU A 124 5.57 7.84 -12.71
N ILE A 125 5.87 9.07 -13.10
CA ILE A 125 5.37 9.67 -14.33
C ILE A 125 6.45 9.52 -15.40
N LEU A 126 6.12 8.77 -16.45
CA LEU A 126 7.00 8.58 -17.60
C LEU A 126 6.86 9.74 -18.59
N GLU A 127 5.62 10.06 -18.96
CA GLU A 127 5.31 11.06 -19.99
C GLU A 127 4.13 11.94 -19.53
N VAL A 128 4.11 13.18 -19.97
CA VAL A 128 3.00 14.13 -19.72
C VAL A 128 2.47 14.61 -21.07
N ASN A 129 1.16 14.56 -21.25
CA ASN A 129 0.46 15.18 -22.37
C ASN A 129 0.00 16.57 -21.96
N GLU A 130 0.55 17.58 -22.61
CA GLU A 130 0.15 18.97 -22.42
C GLU A 130 -0.28 19.53 -23.77
N ASN A 131 -1.48 20.09 -23.84
CA ASN A 131 -2.01 20.68 -25.08
C ASN A 131 -1.96 19.71 -26.27
N GLY A 132 -2.19 18.42 -26.02
CA GLY A 132 -2.17 17.37 -27.04
C GLY A 132 -0.78 16.82 -27.40
N GLN A 133 0.31 17.37 -26.85
CA GLN A 133 1.67 16.91 -27.13
C GLN A 133 2.25 16.11 -25.95
N TRP A 134 2.71 14.89 -26.24
CA TRP A 134 3.44 14.07 -25.27
C TRP A 134 4.89 14.51 -25.14
N LYS A 135 5.35 14.62 -23.89
CA LYS A 135 6.74 14.92 -23.55
C LYS A 135 7.23 13.92 -22.53
N ASP A 136 8.47 13.46 -22.72
CA ASP A 136 9.17 12.68 -21.71
C ASP A 136 9.32 13.52 -20.45
N PHE A 137 9.06 12.88 -19.30
CA PHE A 137 9.08 13.52 -18.00
C PHE A 137 9.98 12.79 -17.02
N ASN A 138 9.80 11.46 -16.88
CA ASN A 138 10.60 10.58 -16.00
C ASN A 138 10.83 11.16 -14.59
N GLY A 139 9.74 11.40 -13.87
CA GLY A 139 9.79 12.06 -12.57
C GLY A 139 8.63 11.69 -11.65
N THR A 140 8.55 12.38 -10.51
CA THR A 140 7.49 12.17 -9.52
C THR A 140 6.32 13.13 -9.76
N TRP A 141 5.17 12.84 -9.14
CA TRP A 141 4.05 13.78 -9.10
C TRP A 141 4.43 15.14 -8.56
N ARG A 142 5.25 15.20 -7.50
CA ARG A 142 5.74 16.46 -6.94
C ARG A 142 6.52 17.28 -7.97
N ASP A 143 7.30 16.63 -8.82
CA ASP A 143 8.02 17.31 -9.90
C ASP A 143 7.02 17.87 -10.92
N LEU A 144 5.97 17.11 -11.26
CA LEU A 144 4.92 17.57 -12.17
C LEU A 144 4.21 18.80 -11.59
N TYR A 145 3.81 18.76 -10.32
CA TYR A 145 3.20 19.90 -9.62
C TYR A 145 4.03 21.18 -9.75
N ASN A 146 5.32 21.06 -9.44
CA ASN A 146 6.24 22.19 -9.50
C ASN A 146 6.41 22.70 -10.94
N SER A 147 6.33 21.82 -11.94
CA SER A 147 6.43 22.20 -13.34
C SER A 147 5.19 22.94 -13.86
N LEU A 148 3.99 22.57 -13.37
CA LEU A 148 2.73 23.20 -13.73
C LEU A 148 2.56 24.58 -13.08
N ASN A 149 2.97 24.75 -11.82
CA ASN A 149 2.82 26.02 -11.08
C ASN A 149 3.92 27.06 -11.38
N LYS A 150 4.91 26.72 -12.19
CA LYS A 150 5.95 27.66 -12.65
C LYS A 150 5.61 28.32 -14.00
N ARG A 151 4.49 27.93 -14.62
CA ARG A 151 3.98 28.52 -15.86
C ARG A 151 3.01 29.65 -15.54
#